data_AF-A0AAE9YJW3-F1
#
_entry.id   AF-A0AAE9YJW3-F1
#
_cell.length_a   1.000
_cell.length_b   1.000
_cell.length_c   1.000
_cell.angle_alpha   90.00
_cell.angle_beta   90.00
_cell.angle_gamma   90.00
#
_symmetry.space_group_name_H-M   'P 1'
#
loop_
_entity.id
_entity.type
_entity.pdbx_description
1 polymer ?
#
loop_
_entity_poly.entity_id
_entity_poly.type
_entity_poly.pdbx_seq_one_letter_code
_entity_poly.pdbx_strand_id
1 'polypeptide(L)'
;MLRFLFICMLIVPSFAGAELITNGDFSAGNAGFTSSYTFFASGDITGPGEYAIVTNPLSAHPLASSYGDNTDGFGNMLMANGSTMAELVWSQTVSVNSNTIYEFSAFVSSWFLDVPPAPASLDFVVNGSSIGIFTAPDTTGLWLEFSMSVSSGALTSFDLEIYNLSTQFGGNDFALDDISLTASVPEPSPLVMVLIAVFALRRR
;
A
#
# COMPACT_ATOMS: atom_id res chain seq x y z
N MET A 1 -20.20 -51.01 5.62
CA MET A 1 -19.79 -49.98 6.59
C MET A 1 -19.19 -48.82 5.82
N LEU A 2 -19.95 -47.74 5.65
CA LEU A 2 -19.54 -46.55 4.91
C LEU A 2 -18.60 -45.72 5.79
N ARG A 3 -17.29 -45.72 5.50
CA ARG A 3 -16.31 -44.90 6.21
C ARG A 3 -16.43 -43.46 5.71
N PHE A 4 -17.04 -42.59 6.51
CA PHE A 4 -16.99 -41.14 6.30
C PHE A 4 -15.56 -40.65 6.51
N LEU A 5 -14.91 -40.22 5.42
CA LEU A 5 -13.66 -39.49 5.47
C LEU A 5 -13.98 -38.05 5.91
N PHE A 6 -13.78 -37.76 7.20
CA PHE A 6 -13.83 -36.39 7.72
C PHE A 6 -12.57 -35.65 7.25
N ILE A 7 -12.68 -34.82 6.21
CA ILE A 7 -11.66 -33.83 5.87
C ILE A 7 -11.77 -32.73 6.91
N CYS A 8 -10.88 -32.76 7.91
CA CYS A 8 -10.71 -31.65 8.85
C CYS A 8 -9.93 -30.56 8.10
N MET A 9 -10.64 -29.55 7.58
CA MET A 9 -10.01 -28.34 7.07
C MET A 9 -9.48 -27.56 8.28
N LEU A 10 -8.20 -27.76 8.60
CA LEU A 10 -7.51 -27.00 9.62
C LEU A 10 -7.28 -25.59 9.07
N ILE A 11 -8.03 -24.62 9.59
CA ILE A 11 -7.76 -23.21 9.38
C ILE A 11 -6.53 -22.91 10.23
N VAL A 12 -5.37 -22.76 9.57
CA VAL A 12 -4.17 -22.23 10.23
C VAL A 12 -4.31 -20.71 10.19
N PRO A 13 -4.36 -20.02 11.34
CA PRO A 13 -4.37 -18.55 11.32
C PRO A 13 -3.07 -18.07 10.68
N SER A 14 -3.16 -17.32 9.58
CA SER A 14 -1.99 -16.56 9.10
C SER A 14 -1.74 -15.45 10.12
N PHE A 15 -0.60 -15.51 10.78
CA PHE A 15 -0.13 -14.41 11.62
C PHE A 15 0.56 -13.40 10.72
N ALA A 16 -0.13 -12.38 10.21
CA ALA A 16 0.54 -11.28 9.51
C ALA A 16 1.77 -10.82 10.33
N GLY A 17 2.92 -10.70 9.65
CA GLY A 17 4.15 -10.22 10.30
C GLY A 17 3.92 -8.85 10.94
N ALA A 18 4.82 -8.45 11.85
CA ALA A 18 4.78 -7.09 12.37
C ALA A 18 4.90 -6.07 11.22
N GLU A 19 4.10 -5.01 11.29
CA GLU A 19 4.19 -3.87 10.38
C GLU A 19 5.58 -3.23 10.50
N LEU A 20 6.22 -3.00 9.34
CA LEU A 20 7.54 -2.39 9.26
C LEU A 20 7.49 -0.95 8.77
N ILE A 21 6.40 -0.54 8.10
CA ILE A 21 6.18 0.84 7.71
C ILE A 21 5.75 1.64 8.93
N THR A 22 6.45 2.75 9.18
CA THR A 22 5.99 3.74 10.15
C THR A 22 5.14 4.80 9.47
N ASN A 23 4.03 5.18 10.11
CA ASN A 23 3.11 6.22 9.62
C ASN A 23 2.55 5.94 8.21
N GLY A 24 2.26 4.67 7.90
CA GLY A 24 1.67 4.27 6.63
C GLY A 24 0.22 4.73 6.45
N ASP A 25 -0.48 4.97 7.57
CA ASP A 25 -1.84 5.51 7.69
C ASP A 25 -1.86 7.06 7.81
N PHE A 26 -0.69 7.70 7.72
CA PHE A 26 -0.51 9.15 7.86
C PHE A 26 -1.07 9.78 9.14
N SER A 27 -1.38 9.00 10.19
CA SER A 27 -1.93 9.49 11.47
C SER A 27 -0.98 10.42 12.23
N ALA A 28 0.34 10.27 12.01
CA ALA A 28 1.37 11.17 12.52
C ALA A 28 1.65 12.39 11.61
N GLY A 29 0.84 12.62 10.58
CA GLY A 29 0.96 13.75 9.67
C GLY A 29 2.11 13.59 8.67
N ASN A 30 2.77 14.70 8.32
CA ASN A 30 3.90 14.72 7.38
C ASN A 30 5.22 14.31 8.06
N ALA A 31 5.31 13.06 8.51
CA ALA A 31 6.45 12.52 9.22
C ALA A 31 6.76 11.07 8.80
N GLY A 32 8.01 10.63 8.95
CA GLY A 32 8.40 9.24 8.72
C GLY A 32 8.62 8.84 7.26
N PHE A 33 8.38 9.72 6.29
CA PHE A 33 8.64 9.46 4.87
C PHE A 33 9.30 10.67 4.20
N THR A 34 9.82 10.45 2.99
CA THR A 34 10.34 11.52 2.13
C THR A 34 9.55 11.60 0.82
N SER A 35 9.48 12.80 0.24
CA SER A 35 8.84 13.06 -1.04
C SER A 35 9.66 14.08 -1.83
N SER A 36 9.64 14.00 -3.16
CA SER A 36 10.09 15.09 -4.03
C SER A 36 9.01 16.14 -4.25
N TYR A 37 7.75 15.83 -3.91
CA TYR A 37 6.65 16.79 -3.98
C TYR A 37 6.80 17.86 -2.88
N THR A 38 6.22 19.03 -3.12
CA THR A 38 6.22 20.13 -2.15
C THR A 38 5.07 19.95 -1.16
N PHE A 39 5.38 19.84 0.13
CA PHE A 39 4.38 19.71 1.19
C PHE A 39 3.69 21.05 1.50
N PHE A 40 2.36 21.03 1.56
CA PHE A 40 1.54 22.12 2.07
C PHE A 40 0.82 21.69 3.36
N ALA A 41 1.16 22.35 4.46
CA ALA A 41 0.53 22.08 5.76
C ALA A 41 -0.90 22.63 5.87
N SER A 42 -1.26 23.59 5.02
CA SER A 42 -2.58 24.23 5.00
C SER A 42 -2.80 24.99 3.69
N GLY A 43 -4.05 25.13 3.29
CA GLY A 43 -4.44 25.80 2.04
C GLY A 43 -4.59 24.82 0.89
N ASP A 44 -4.88 25.35 -0.29
CA ASP A 44 -5.13 24.53 -1.46
C ASP A 44 -3.83 24.12 -2.16
N ILE A 45 -3.70 22.84 -2.52
CA ILE A 45 -2.64 22.32 -3.39
C ILE A 45 -3.06 22.48 -4.85
N THR A 46 -2.53 23.49 -5.54
CA THR A 46 -2.97 23.89 -6.90
C THR A 46 -1.84 23.87 -7.93
N GLY A 47 -0.59 23.82 -7.47
CA GLY A 47 0.60 23.66 -8.29
C GLY A 47 0.94 22.18 -8.51
N PRO A 48 1.49 21.82 -9.68
CA PRO A 48 1.88 20.44 -9.95
C PRO A 48 2.98 19.97 -8.98
N GLY A 49 2.91 18.72 -8.53
CA GLY A 49 3.88 18.16 -7.60
C GLY A 49 3.74 18.72 -6.18
N GLU A 50 2.53 19.04 -5.75
CA GLU A 50 2.22 19.45 -4.38
C GLU A 50 1.45 18.35 -3.65
N TYR A 51 1.60 18.26 -2.33
CA TYR A 51 0.80 17.32 -1.53
C TYR A 51 0.43 17.89 -0.17
N ALA A 52 -0.63 17.33 0.40
CA ALA A 52 -1.10 17.62 1.75
C ALA A 52 -1.41 16.31 2.49
N ILE A 53 -1.43 16.38 3.82
CA ILE A 53 -1.93 15.29 4.66
C ILE A 53 -3.29 15.75 5.22
N VAL A 54 -4.37 15.07 4.84
CA VAL A 54 -5.74 15.53 5.07
C VAL A 54 -6.67 14.39 5.45
N THR A 55 -7.76 14.68 6.15
CA THR A 55 -8.83 13.71 6.41
C THR A 55 -9.92 13.72 5.32
N ASN A 56 -9.89 14.74 4.45
CA ASN A 56 -10.85 14.89 3.36
C ASN A 56 -10.20 15.73 2.25
N PRO A 57 -10.10 15.25 1.00
CA PRO A 57 -9.48 15.99 -0.09
C PRO A 57 -10.10 17.37 -0.37
N LEU A 58 -11.41 17.54 -0.15
CA LEU A 58 -12.09 18.83 -0.31
C LEU A 58 -11.54 19.92 0.62
N SER A 59 -10.82 19.55 1.69
CA SER A 59 -10.19 20.51 2.61
C SER A 59 -8.91 21.16 2.07
N ALA A 60 -8.30 20.58 1.03
CA ALA A 60 -7.05 21.07 0.42
C ALA A 60 -7.17 21.28 -1.09
N HIS A 61 -8.37 21.15 -1.68
CA HIS A 61 -8.63 21.63 -3.03
C HIS A 61 -10.14 21.83 -3.27
N PRO A 62 -10.61 22.99 -3.77
CA PRO A 62 -12.04 23.31 -3.88
C PRO A 62 -12.78 22.50 -4.95
N LEU A 63 -12.05 21.83 -5.84
CA LEU A 63 -12.61 20.96 -6.89
C LEU A 63 -12.43 19.47 -6.59
N ALA A 64 -11.92 19.12 -5.41
CA ALA A 64 -11.78 17.71 -5.02
C ALA A 64 -13.14 17.10 -4.63
N SER A 65 -13.28 15.80 -4.87
CA SER A 65 -14.35 15.01 -4.28
C SER A 65 -14.18 14.91 -2.77
N SER A 66 -15.29 14.92 -2.03
CA SER A 66 -15.29 14.75 -0.57
C SER A 66 -15.44 13.27 -0.19
N TYR A 67 -14.41 12.69 0.40
CA TYR A 67 -14.41 11.33 0.96
C TYR A 67 -13.34 11.19 2.06
N GLY A 68 -13.41 10.10 2.84
CA GLY A 68 -12.48 9.81 3.94
C GLY A 68 -11.34 8.86 3.54
N ASP A 69 -10.42 8.65 4.46
CA ASP A 69 -9.28 7.72 4.33
C ASP A 69 -9.75 6.26 4.19
N ASN A 70 -8.80 5.35 3.95
CA ASN A 70 -9.08 3.92 3.79
C ASN A 70 -9.24 3.21 5.13
N THR A 71 -8.55 3.65 6.19
CA THR A 71 -8.51 2.94 7.47
C THR A 71 -9.89 2.91 8.16
N ASP A 72 -10.48 4.09 8.44
CA ASP A 72 -11.76 4.19 9.14
C ASP A 72 -12.74 5.24 8.57
N GLY A 73 -12.31 6.03 7.59
CA GLY A 73 -13.08 7.10 6.96
C GLY A 73 -12.97 8.44 7.69
N PHE A 74 -12.21 8.53 8.78
CA PHE A 74 -11.97 9.73 9.60
C PHE A 74 -10.49 10.05 9.81
N GLY A 75 -9.59 9.15 9.45
CA GLY A 75 -8.13 9.28 9.55
C GLY A 75 -7.53 10.20 8.49
N ASN A 76 -6.20 10.29 8.49
CA ASN A 76 -5.46 11.09 7.53
C ASN A 76 -5.13 10.25 6.29
N MET A 77 -4.95 10.91 5.15
CA MET A 77 -4.38 10.34 3.94
C MET A 77 -3.37 11.31 3.34
N LEU A 78 -2.44 10.81 2.54
CA LEU A 78 -1.64 11.66 1.66
C LEU A 78 -2.45 11.97 0.42
N MET A 79 -2.75 13.25 0.17
CA MET A 79 -3.41 13.74 -1.04
C MET A 79 -2.38 14.45 -1.92
N ALA A 80 -2.18 13.97 -3.15
CA ALA A 80 -1.19 14.49 -4.08
C ALA A 80 -1.86 15.17 -5.28
N ASN A 81 -1.51 16.43 -5.52
CA ASN A 81 -1.76 17.13 -6.78
C ASN A 81 -0.63 16.76 -7.73
N GLY A 82 -0.94 15.95 -8.73
CA GLY A 82 0.09 15.22 -9.46
C GLY A 82 0.99 16.13 -10.30
N SER A 83 2.09 15.57 -10.79
CA SER A 83 3.16 16.34 -11.43
C SER A 83 3.09 16.30 -12.96
N THR A 84 3.86 17.19 -13.59
CA THR A 84 4.17 17.16 -15.02
C THR A 84 5.44 16.40 -15.34
N MET A 85 6.08 15.82 -14.33
CA MET A 85 7.28 15.00 -14.43
C MET A 85 7.09 13.71 -13.63
N ALA A 86 7.82 12.65 -14.00
CA ALA A 86 7.85 11.45 -13.18
C ALA A 86 8.68 11.72 -11.93
N GLU A 87 8.06 11.63 -10.75
CA GLU A 87 8.66 12.09 -9.50
C GLU A 87 8.33 11.18 -8.32
N LEU A 88 9.22 11.18 -7.32
CA LEU A 88 9.07 10.41 -6.08
C LEU A 88 7.97 11.04 -5.21
N VAL A 89 6.97 10.24 -4.86
CA VAL A 89 5.82 10.69 -4.06
C VAL A 89 6.01 10.30 -2.59
N TRP A 90 6.51 9.09 -2.34
CA TRP A 90 6.70 8.56 -1.00
C TRP A 90 7.90 7.61 -0.98
N SER A 91 8.71 7.67 0.07
CA SER A 91 9.77 6.69 0.32
C SER A 91 10.06 6.52 1.81
N GLN A 92 10.44 5.30 2.17
CA GLN A 92 10.97 4.94 3.48
C GLN A 92 11.98 3.80 3.35
N THR A 93 13.11 3.90 4.06
CA THR A 93 14.05 2.78 4.24
C THR A 93 13.68 2.02 5.51
N VAL A 94 13.46 0.71 5.39
CA VAL A 94 13.07 -0.15 6.51
C VAL A 94 14.06 -1.30 6.73
N SER A 95 14.24 -1.69 7.99
CA SER A 95 15.05 -2.87 8.33
C SER A 95 14.25 -4.14 8.09
N VAL A 96 14.84 -5.12 7.43
CA VAL A 96 14.22 -6.43 7.15
C VAL A 96 15.12 -7.57 7.59
N ASN A 97 14.51 -8.72 7.88
CA ASN A 97 15.23 -9.95 8.12
C ASN A 97 15.63 -10.57 6.78
N SER A 98 16.90 -10.97 6.65
CA SER A 98 17.34 -11.74 5.49
C SER A 98 16.54 -13.04 5.33
N ASN A 99 16.44 -13.53 4.10
CA ASN A 99 15.79 -14.77 3.67
C ASN A 99 14.31 -14.84 4.04
N THR A 100 13.67 -13.67 4.10
CA THR A 100 12.26 -13.49 4.43
C THR A 100 11.53 -12.91 3.21
N ILE A 101 10.32 -13.43 2.96
CA ILE A 101 9.39 -12.87 1.98
C ILE A 101 8.53 -11.83 2.71
N TYR A 102 8.33 -10.69 2.07
CA TYR A 102 7.49 -9.60 2.54
C TYR A 102 6.39 -9.31 1.54
N GLU A 103 5.26 -8.82 2.01
CA GLU A 103 4.23 -8.23 1.17
C GLU A 103 4.33 -6.70 1.30
N PHE A 104 4.52 -6.00 0.19
CA PHE A 104 4.49 -4.54 0.13
C PHE A 104 3.17 -4.10 -0.51
N SER A 105 2.38 -3.30 0.19
CA SER A 105 1.09 -2.82 -0.29
C SER A 105 0.83 -1.36 0.04
N ALA A 106 -0.13 -0.77 -0.68
CA ALA A 106 -0.70 0.54 -0.40
C ALA A 106 -2.09 0.65 -1.01
N PHE A 107 -2.97 1.42 -0.37
CA PHE A 107 -4.26 1.79 -0.94
C PHE A 107 -4.13 3.10 -1.72
N VAL A 108 -4.79 3.13 -2.88
CA VAL A 108 -4.76 4.24 -3.82
C VAL A 108 -6.18 4.63 -4.20
N SER A 109 -6.47 5.93 -4.23
CA SER A 109 -7.71 6.48 -4.75
C SER A 109 -7.44 7.69 -5.63
N SER A 110 -8.36 8.02 -6.55
CA SER A 110 -8.34 9.33 -7.22
C SER A 110 -9.17 10.32 -6.41
N TRP A 111 -8.78 11.60 -6.39
CA TRP A 111 -9.58 12.64 -5.71
C TRP A 111 -10.14 13.72 -6.64
N PHE A 112 -9.50 13.96 -7.78
CA PHE A 112 -9.95 14.95 -8.76
C PHE A 112 -10.84 14.29 -9.81
N LEU A 113 -11.95 14.95 -10.13
CA LEU A 113 -12.89 14.48 -11.15
C LEU A 113 -12.54 15.08 -12.51
N ASP A 114 -11.92 14.28 -13.37
CA ASP A 114 -11.69 14.63 -14.77
C ASP A 114 -12.69 13.98 -15.73
N VAL A 115 -12.96 14.68 -16.84
CA VAL A 115 -13.80 14.18 -17.93
C VAL A 115 -13.11 14.48 -19.29
N PRO A 116 -12.52 13.47 -19.96
CA PRO A 116 -12.42 12.07 -19.55
C PRO A 116 -11.41 11.87 -18.39
N PRO A 117 -11.57 10.81 -17.56
CA PRO A 117 -10.62 10.51 -16.50
C PRO A 117 -9.19 10.32 -17.01
N ALA A 118 -8.23 10.83 -16.25
CA ALA A 118 -6.80 10.65 -16.49
C ALA A 118 -6.12 10.21 -15.18
N PRO A 119 -6.33 8.97 -14.71
CA PRO A 119 -5.81 8.52 -13.42
C PRO A 119 -4.27 8.50 -13.38
N ALA A 120 -3.72 8.61 -12.17
CA ALA A 120 -2.29 8.47 -11.93
C ALA A 120 -1.80 7.04 -12.22
N SER A 121 -0.54 6.93 -12.65
CA SER A 121 0.17 5.65 -12.80
C SER A 121 1.33 5.62 -11.81
N LEU A 122 1.24 4.74 -10.82
CA LEU A 122 2.17 4.67 -9.71
C LEU A 122 3.10 3.47 -9.86
N ASP A 123 4.40 3.69 -9.86
CA ASP A 123 5.41 2.63 -9.88
C ASP A 123 5.90 2.37 -8.46
N PHE A 124 5.72 1.12 -8.02
CA PHE A 124 6.22 0.64 -6.74
C PHE A 124 7.61 0.05 -6.97
N VAL A 125 8.58 0.56 -6.21
CA VAL A 125 10.00 0.30 -6.41
C VAL A 125 10.62 -0.19 -5.11
N VAL A 126 11.46 -1.22 -5.20
CA VAL A 126 12.24 -1.75 -4.07
C VAL A 126 13.72 -1.81 -4.46
N ASN A 127 14.57 -1.11 -3.71
CA ASN A 127 16.00 -0.97 -3.97
C ASN A 127 16.31 -0.54 -5.42
N GLY A 128 15.57 0.46 -5.92
CA GLY A 128 15.71 0.99 -7.27
C GLY A 128 15.19 0.09 -8.40
N SER A 129 14.54 -1.04 -8.09
CA SER A 129 13.90 -1.92 -9.09
C SER A 129 12.38 -1.86 -8.98
N SER A 130 11.70 -1.54 -10.08
CA SER A 130 10.24 -1.63 -10.18
C SER A 130 9.77 -3.06 -9.92
N ILE A 131 8.78 -3.18 -9.03
CA ILE A 131 8.11 -4.45 -8.70
C ILE A 131 6.69 -4.50 -9.27
N GLY A 132 6.13 -3.37 -9.69
CA GLY A 132 4.81 -3.30 -10.30
C GLY A 132 4.32 -1.87 -10.49
N ILE A 133 3.53 -1.67 -11.54
CA ILE A 133 2.86 -0.40 -11.82
C ILE A 133 1.37 -0.58 -11.53
N PHE A 134 0.79 0.40 -10.82
CA PHE A 134 -0.62 0.46 -10.48
C PHE A 134 -1.26 1.71 -11.07
N THR A 135 -2.37 1.56 -11.78
CA THR A 135 -3.19 2.70 -12.23
C THR A 135 -4.24 3.01 -11.18
N ALA A 136 -4.29 4.26 -10.71
CA ALA A 136 -5.33 4.72 -9.78
C ALA A 136 -6.74 4.51 -10.37
N PRO A 137 -7.77 4.29 -9.53
CA PRO A 137 -9.12 4.08 -10.02
C PRO A 137 -9.72 5.35 -10.66
N ASP A 138 -10.45 5.21 -11.77
CA ASP A 138 -11.18 6.32 -12.39
C ASP A 138 -12.27 6.93 -11.48
N THR A 139 -12.76 6.15 -10.51
CA THR A 139 -13.79 6.58 -9.58
C THR A 139 -13.16 7.26 -8.38
N THR A 140 -13.51 8.53 -8.13
CA THR A 140 -13.00 9.24 -6.97
C THR A 140 -13.52 8.64 -5.65
N GLY A 141 -12.67 8.54 -4.64
CA GLY A 141 -13.03 7.99 -3.33
C GLY A 141 -13.25 6.47 -3.29
N LEU A 142 -13.01 5.77 -4.39
CA LEU A 142 -12.83 4.32 -4.39
C LEU A 142 -11.38 4.02 -4.02
N TRP A 143 -11.16 3.32 -2.92
CA TRP A 143 -9.84 2.82 -2.53
C TRP A 143 -9.61 1.43 -3.14
N LEU A 144 -8.51 1.27 -3.87
CA LEU A 144 -8.05 -0.02 -4.39
C LEU A 144 -6.61 -0.27 -3.94
N GLU A 145 -6.29 -1.53 -3.65
CA GLU A 145 -4.98 -1.93 -3.14
C GLU A 145 -4.05 -2.36 -4.28
N PHE A 146 -2.83 -1.83 -4.28
CA PHE A 146 -1.68 -2.50 -4.87
C PHE A 146 -1.04 -3.39 -3.82
N SER A 147 -0.68 -4.63 -4.17
CA SER A 147 0.03 -5.54 -3.29
C SER A 147 0.98 -6.42 -4.10
N MET A 148 2.22 -6.58 -3.64
CA MET A 148 3.21 -7.43 -4.28
C MET A 148 4.17 -8.08 -3.27
N SER A 149 4.43 -9.37 -3.45
CA SER A 149 5.42 -10.09 -2.65
C SER A 149 6.84 -9.83 -3.13
N VAL A 150 7.74 -9.50 -2.19
CA VAL A 150 9.17 -9.25 -2.42
C VAL A 150 10.04 -10.09 -1.50
N SER A 151 11.12 -10.67 -2.03
CA SER A 151 12.08 -11.47 -1.25
C SER A 151 13.28 -10.63 -0.85
N SER A 152 13.64 -10.65 0.44
CA SER A 152 14.84 -9.97 0.95
C SER A 152 16.14 -10.63 0.49
N GLY A 153 16.14 -11.93 0.15
CA GLY A 153 17.38 -12.65 -0.14
C GLY A 153 18.39 -12.46 0.99
N ALA A 154 19.61 -12.02 0.70
CA ALA A 154 20.61 -11.74 1.73
C ALA A 154 20.54 -10.31 2.33
N LEU A 155 19.61 -9.48 1.87
CA LEU A 155 19.49 -8.08 2.30
C LEU A 155 18.98 -7.99 3.75
N THR A 156 19.34 -6.88 4.39
CA THR A 156 18.90 -6.54 5.77
C THR A 156 18.14 -5.21 5.84
N SER A 157 17.96 -4.56 4.69
CA SER A 157 17.15 -3.36 4.53
C SER A 157 16.47 -3.36 3.16
N PHE A 158 15.34 -2.67 3.07
CA PHE A 158 14.71 -2.28 1.82
C PHE A 158 14.59 -0.77 1.76
N ASP A 159 14.96 -0.21 0.61
CA ASP A 159 14.54 1.13 0.19
C ASP A 159 13.25 0.98 -0.59
N LEU A 160 12.14 1.45 -0.01
CA LEU A 160 10.81 1.38 -0.61
C LEU A 160 10.45 2.74 -1.16
N GLU A 161 9.94 2.77 -2.39
CA GLU A 161 9.63 4.01 -3.10
C GLU A 161 8.33 3.84 -3.91
N ILE A 162 7.56 4.93 -4.01
CA ILE A 162 6.41 5.06 -4.89
C ILE A 162 6.63 6.29 -5.77
N TYR A 163 6.69 6.08 -7.08
CA TYR A 163 6.82 7.14 -8.08
C TYR A 163 5.49 7.36 -8.79
N ASN A 164 5.10 8.60 -9.03
CA ASN A 164 4.07 8.90 -10.03
C ASN A 164 4.74 9.01 -11.40
N LEU A 165 4.35 8.17 -12.34
CA LEU A 165 4.86 8.15 -13.72
C LEU A 165 4.03 9.03 -14.66
N SER A 166 2.82 9.44 -14.24
CA SER A 166 1.96 10.30 -15.04
C SER A 166 2.55 11.71 -15.11
N THR A 167 2.53 12.29 -16.31
CA THR A 167 3.07 13.62 -16.62
C THR A 167 2.03 14.57 -17.21
N GLN A 168 0.77 14.15 -17.23
CA GLN A 168 -0.32 14.93 -17.78
C GLN A 168 -0.64 16.09 -16.85
N PHE A 169 -0.73 17.32 -17.37
CA PHE A 169 -0.98 18.49 -16.52
C PHE A 169 -2.35 18.48 -15.81
N GLY A 170 -3.37 17.93 -16.46
CA GLY A 170 -4.71 17.77 -15.88
C GLY A 170 -4.96 16.31 -15.55
N GLY A 171 -5.49 16.08 -14.35
CA GLY A 171 -5.63 14.75 -13.78
C GLY A 171 -4.33 14.27 -13.21
N ASN A 172 -4.21 12.96 -13.08
CA ASN A 172 -3.14 12.26 -12.38
C ASN A 172 -3.02 12.59 -10.88
N ASP A 173 -4.13 13.04 -10.33
CA ASP A 173 -4.35 13.37 -8.93
C ASP A 173 -4.83 12.16 -8.14
N PHE A 174 -4.16 11.86 -7.04
CA PHE A 174 -4.43 10.65 -6.27
C PHE A 174 -4.20 10.86 -4.78
N ALA A 175 -4.74 9.93 -4.00
CA ALA A 175 -4.50 9.80 -2.58
C ALA A 175 -3.84 8.44 -2.30
N LEU A 176 -2.94 8.41 -1.32
CA LEU A 176 -2.33 7.21 -0.77
C LEU A 176 -2.74 7.05 0.68
N ASP A 177 -2.94 5.81 1.08
CA ASP A 177 -3.20 5.45 2.46
C ASP A 177 -2.80 4.00 2.76
N ASP A 178 -2.70 3.65 4.04
CA ASP A 178 -2.40 2.31 4.55
C ASP A 178 -1.21 1.63 3.85
N ILE A 179 -0.09 2.35 3.72
CA ILE A 179 1.15 1.80 3.15
C ILE A 179 1.73 0.77 4.16
N SER A 180 1.93 -0.47 3.71
CA SER A 180 2.27 -1.59 4.59
C SER A 180 3.41 -2.44 4.04
N LEU A 181 4.29 -2.90 4.93
CA LEU A 181 5.27 -3.95 4.66
C LEU A 181 5.26 -4.94 5.81
N THR A 182 4.73 -6.14 5.56
CA THR A 182 4.69 -7.21 6.57
C THR A 182 5.39 -8.46 6.07
N ALA A 183 6.06 -9.18 6.98
CA ALA A 183 6.64 -10.47 6.64
C ALA A 183 5.51 -11.47 6.33
N SER A 184 5.59 -12.11 5.17
CA SER A 184 4.68 -13.20 4.82
C SER A 184 4.99 -14.39 5.72
N VAL A 185 3.96 -15.01 6.31
CA VAL A 185 4.15 -16.25 7.06
C VAL A 185 4.46 -17.36 6.07
N PRO A 186 5.55 -18.14 6.25
CA PRO A 186 5.72 -19.35 5.48
C PRO A 186 4.52 -20.26 5.75
N GLU A 187 3.77 -20.62 4.70
CA GLU A 187 2.77 -21.67 4.80
C GLU A 187 3.41 -22.89 5.48
N PRO A 188 2.75 -23.52 6.48
CA PRO A 188 3.34 -24.66 7.16
C PRO A 188 3.68 -25.71 6.12
N SER A 189 4.96 -26.13 6.10
CA SER A 189 5.43 -27.05 5.06
C SER A 189 4.52 -28.28 4.99
N PRO A 190 4.33 -28.89 3.80
CA PRO A 190 3.51 -30.10 3.67
C PRO A 190 3.93 -31.21 4.63
N LEU A 191 5.22 -31.27 5.01
CA LEU A 191 5.75 -32.19 6.02
C LEU A 191 5.21 -31.93 7.44
N VAL A 192 5.09 -30.66 7.84
CA VAL A 192 4.48 -30.27 9.12
C VAL A 192 3.00 -30.63 9.12
N MET A 193 2.30 -30.42 8.00
CA MET A 193 0.91 -30.82 7.83
C MET A 193 0.72 -32.35 7.89
N VAL A 194 1.61 -33.13 7.27
CA VAL A 194 1.59 -34.60 7.31
C VAL A 194 1.89 -35.12 8.71
N LEU A 195 2.87 -34.55 9.42
CA LEU A 195 3.19 -34.94 10.79
C LEU A 195 2.02 -34.69 11.74
N ILE A 196 1.38 -33.52 11.65
CA ILE A 196 0.19 -33.19 12.46
C ILE A 196 -0.98 -34.12 12.13
N ALA A 197 -1.21 -34.43 10.85
CA ALA A 197 -2.25 -35.38 10.43
C ALA A 197 -1.99 -36.79 10.99
N VAL A 198 -0.74 -37.26 10.98
CA VAL A 198 -0.36 -38.57 11.54
C VAL A 198 -0.55 -38.63 13.06
N PHE A 199 -0.25 -37.55 13.78
CA PHE A 199 -0.50 -37.47 15.24
C PHE A 199 -1.99 -37.40 15.57
N ALA A 200 -2.81 -36.71 14.76
CA ALA A 200 -4.27 -36.66 14.93
C ALA A 200 -4.93 -38.02 14.67
N LEU A 201 -4.40 -38.80 13.71
CA LEU A 201 -4.89 -40.14 13.38
C LEU A 201 -4.45 -41.22 14.40
N ARG A 202 -3.37 -40.99 15.15
CA ARG A 202 -2.88 -41.93 16.18
C ARG A 202 -3.60 -41.85 17.52
N ARG A 203 -4.48 -40.86 17.74
CA ARG A 203 -5.25 -40.68 18.98
C ARG A 203 -6.67 -41.28 18.93
N ARG A 204 -6.95 -42.19 17.98
CA ARG A 204 -8.21 -42.95 17.92
C ARG A 204 -7.95 -44.44 18.04
#